data_AF-A0A1S1NNT0-F1
#
_entry.id   AF-A0A1S1NNT0-F1
#
_cell.length_a   1.000
_cell.length_b   1.000
_cell.length_c   1.000
_cell.angle_alpha   90.00
_cell.angle_beta   90.00
_cell.angle_gamma   90.00
#
_symmetry.space_group_name_H-M   'P 1'
#
loop_
_entity.id
_entity.type
_entity.pdbx_description
1 polymer ?
#
loop_
_entity_poly.entity_id
_entity_poly.type
_entity_poly.pdbx_seq_one_letter_code
_entity_poly.pdbx_strand_id
1 'polypeptide(L)'
;MATNVSLAGALVSASMVVAAAAVSGGVAAADPNQDEQFLALLRAEQIPAIDNVPALIARAHDICGELDHGASFDAVLDEQINRAYEDNPALRLQSARVATTGVRFITAAVKVYCPSHQGQLP
;
A
#
# COMPACT_ATOMS: atom_id res chain seq x y z
N MET A 1 -43.82 39.80 30.70
CA MET A 1 -43.73 40.74 29.56
C MET A 1 -42.48 40.35 28.77
N ALA A 2 -42.64 40.25 27.45
CA ALA A 2 -41.63 39.91 26.44
C ALA A 2 -40.49 40.95 26.41
N THR A 3 -39.28 40.67 25.88
CA THR A 3 -39.02 40.44 24.46
C THR A 3 -37.75 39.62 24.19
N ASN A 4 -37.85 38.76 23.15
CA ASN A 4 -36.76 38.09 22.47
C ASN A 4 -35.95 39.08 21.62
N VAL A 5 -34.63 38.94 21.59
CA VAL A 5 -33.80 39.38 20.44
C VAL A 5 -33.05 38.16 19.92
N SER A 6 -33.46 37.73 18.73
CA SER A 6 -32.86 36.66 17.95
C SER A 6 -31.59 37.19 17.28
N LEU A 7 -30.42 36.66 17.63
CA LEU A 7 -29.18 36.96 16.92
C LEU A 7 -29.03 35.97 15.77
N ALA A 8 -29.58 36.33 14.62
CA ALA A 8 -29.36 35.64 13.36
C ALA A 8 -27.91 35.86 12.90
N GLY A 9 -27.01 34.98 13.35
CA GLY A 9 -25.63 34.90 12.89
C GLY A 9 -25.54 33.98 11.67
N ALA A 10 -25.64 34.56 10.47
CA ALA A 10 -25.38 33.87 9.23
C ALA A 10 -23.87 33.57 9.10
N LEU A 11 -23.48 32.31 9.27
CA LEU A 11 -22.17 31.82 8.86
C LEU A 11 -22.40 30.82 7.73
N VAL A 12 -22.48 31.35 6.51
CA VAL A 12 -22.39 30.60 5.26
C VAL A 12 -20.99 29.99 5.22
N SER A 13 -20.88 28.73 5.65
CA SER A 13 -19.67 27.94 5.42
C SER A 13 -19.71 27.49 3.97
N ALA A 14 -18.98 28.22 3.12
CA ALA A 14 -18.78 27.84 1.72
C ALA A 14 -17.98 26.52 1.68
N SER A 15 -18.66 25.41 1.45
CA SER A 15 -18.01 24.13 1.16
C SER A 15 -17.22 24.30 -0.15
N MET A 16 -15.89 24.33 -0.06
CA MET A 16 -15.02 24.26 -1.23
C MET A 16 -15.28 22.92 -1.92
N VAL A 17 -15.87 22.98 -3.12
CA VAL A 17 -15.96 21.85 -4.03
C VAL A 17 -14.53 21.56 -4.49
N VAL A 18 -13.94 20.46 -4.03
CA VAL A 18 -12.68 19.96 -4.58
C VAL A 18 -13.02 19.41 -5.97
N ALA A 19 -12.61 20.13 -7.00
CA ALA A 19 -12.63 19.65 -8.37
C ALA A 19 -11.56 18.55 -8.50
N ALA A 20 -11.98 17.29 -8.54
CA ALA A 20 -11.12 16.22 -9.01
C ALA A 20 -10.92 16.41 -10.51
N ALA A 21 -9.79 17.02 -10.90
CA ALA A 21 -9.32 16.94 -12.26
C ALA A 21 -8.84 15.49 -12.50
N ALA A 22 -9.74 14.64 -12.99
CA ALA A 22 -9.37 13.36 -13.58
C ALA A 22 -8.61 13.67 -14.87
N VAL A 23 -7.29 13.83 -14.75
CA VAL A 23 -6.40 13.85 -15.91
C VAL A 23 -6.34 12.42 -16.44
N SER A 24 -6.95 12.24 -17.60
CA SER A 24 -6.91 11.02 -18.39
C SER A 24 -5.48 10.68 -18.78
N GLY A 25 -5.09 9.42 -18.55
CA GLY A 25 -4.10 8.72 -19.38
C GLY A 25 -2.64 9.16 -19.25
N GLY A 26 -1.92 8.50 -18.35
CA GLY A 26 -0.46 8.49 -18.29
C GLY A 26 -0.07 7.57 -17.16
N VAL A 27 0.94 6.73 -17.36
CA VAL A 27 1.52 5.81 -16.37
C VAL A 27 1.29 6.33 -14.95
N ALA A 28 0.62 5.55 -14.09
CA ALA A 28 0.45 5.91 -12.69
C ALA A 28 1.86 5.97 -12.08
N ALA A 29 2.47 7.16 -12.14
CA ALA A 29 3.64 7.46 -11.36
C ALA A 29 3.18 7.29 -9.93
N ALA A 30 3.77 6.32 -9.23
CA ALA A 30 3.54 6.14 -7.82
C ALA A 30 3.68 7.50 -7.11
N ASP A 31 2.79 7.78 -6.16
CA ASP A 31 2.89 8.99 -5.36
C ASP A 31 4.25 8.94 -4.63
N PRO A 32 5.20 9.86 -4.91
CA PRO A 32 6.54 9.80 -4.32
C PRO A 32 6.51 9.77 -2.79
N ASN A 33 5.45 10.27 -2.16
CA ASN A 33 5.26 10.16 -0.71
C ASN A 33 4.96 8.71 -0.25
N GLN A 34 4.21 7.95 -1.03
CA GLN A 34 3.91 6.54 -0.72
C GLN A 34 5.14 5.66 -0.92
N ASP A 35 5.91 5.87 -1.98
CA ASP A 35 7.15 5.12 -2.23
C ASP A 35 8.18 5.30 -1.11
N GLU A 36 8.39 6.54 -0.67
CA GLU A 36 9.29 6.82 0.45
C GLU A 36 8.80 6.16 1.75
N GLN A 37 7.49 6.19 2.00
CA GLN A 37 6.88 5.53 3.17
C GLN A 37 7.07 4.01 3.12
N PHE A 38 6.85 3.39 1.96
CA PHE A 38 7.07 1.96 1.76
C PHE A 38 8.53 1.58 2.01
N LEU A 39 9.47 2.32 1.42
CA LEU A 39 10.91 2.07 1.62
C LEU A 39 11.35 2.30 3.08
N ALA A 40 10.73 3.26 3.78
CA ALA A 40 10.96 3.46 5.20
C ALA A 40 10.47 2.26 6.04
N LEU A 41 9.31 1.69 5.71
CA LEU A 41 8.79 0.49 6.36
C LEU A 41 9.67 -0.73 6.10
N LEU A 42 10.13 -0.95 4.86
CA LEU A 42 11.03 -2.06 4.54
C LEU A 42 12.33 -1.99 5.36
N ARG A 43 12.90 -0.79 5.51
CA ARG A 43 14.08 -0.59 6.36
C ARG A 43 13.81 -0.92 7.82
N ALA A 44 12.65 -0.51 8.34
CA ALA A 44 12.25 -0.83 9.72
C ALA A 44 12.07 -2.34 9.94
N GLU A 45 11.55 -3.05 8.93
CA GLU A 45 11.35 -4.51 8.93
C GLU A 45 12.63 -5.31 8.63
N GLN A 46 13.76 -4.62 8.43
CA GLN A 46 15.06 -5.19 8.08
C GLN A 46 15.03 -5.97 6.76
N ILE A 47 14.18 -5.56 5.82
CA ILE A 47 14.10 -6.11 4.46
C ILE A 47 15.08 -5.33 3.59
N PRO A 48 16.15 -5.97 3.07
CA PRO A 48 17.15 -5.26 2.31
C PRO A 48 16.58 -4.81 0.94
N ALA A 49 16.54 -3.51 0.70
CA ALA A 49 16.11 -2.93 -0.58
C ALA A 49 17.31 -2.68 -1.52
N ILE A 50 18.16 -3.70 -1.72
CA ILE A 50 19.56 -3.46 -2.17
C ILE A 50 19.80 -3.58 -3.67
N ASP A 51 19.02 -4.39 -4.41
CA ASP A 51 19.42 -4.71 -5.79
C ASP A 51 18.57 -4.03 -6.87
N ASN A 52 17.32 -3.66 -6.58
CA ASN A 52 16.45 -2.98 -7.54
C ASN A 52 15.21 -2.34 -6.86
N VAL A 53 15.36 -1.12 -6.35
CA VAL A 53 14.26 -0.37 -5.70
C VAL A 53 13.03 -0.20 -6.62
N PRO A 54 13.18 0.20 -7.90
CA PRO A 54 12.04 0.27 -8.82
C PRO A 54 11.27 -1.05 -8.95
N ALA A 55 11.95 -2.19 -9.08
CA ALA A 55 11.29 -3.49 -9.16
C ALA A 55 10.60 -3.89 -7.85
N LEU A 56 11.16 -3.52 -6.69
CA LEU A 56 10.51 -3.73 -5.39
C LEU A 56 9.21 -2.94 -5.26
N ILE A 57 9.22 -1.68 -5.70
CA ILE A 57 8.03 -0.82 -5.71
C ILE A 57 6.98 -1.38 -6.68
N ALA A 58 7.39 -1.70 -7.91
CA ALA A 58 6.50 -2.30 -8.90
C ALA A 58 5.84 -3.57 -8.35
N ARG A 59 6.62 -4.44 -7.70
CA ARG A 59 6.08 -5.66 -7.11
C ARG A 59 5.10 -5.41 -5.97
N ALA A 60 5.31 -4.35 -5.17
CA ALA A 60 4.38 -3.95 -4.12
C ALA A 60 3.04 -3.47 -4.70
N HIS A 61 3.06 -2.76 -5.84
CA HIS A 61 1.85 -2.42 -6.58
C HIS A 61 1.15 -3.65 -7.19
N ASP A 62 1.91 -4.59 -7.77
CA ASP A 62 1.36 -5.82 -8.33
C ASP A 62 0.62 -6.64 -7.26
N ILE A 63 1.16 -6.72 -6.04
CA ILE A 63 0.49 -7.35 -4.89
C ILE A 63 -0.89 -6.73 -4.64
N CYS A 64 -1.00 -5.41 -4.64
CA CYS A 64 -2.28 -4.75 -4.47
C CYS A 64 -3.24 -5.05 -5.63
N GLY A 65 -2.72 -5.10 -6.87
CA GLY A 65 -3.49 -5.56 -8.02
C GLY A 65 -3.99 -7.00 -7.88
N GLU A 66 -3.16 -7.94 -7.40
CA GLU A 66 -3.58 -9.33 -7.15
C GLU A 66 -4.73 -9.40 -6.13
N LEU A 67 -4.64 -8.62 -5.05
CA LEU A 67 -5.68 -8.54 -4.02
C LEU A 67 -6.97 -7.88 -4.52
N ASP A 68 -6.88 -6.83 -5.33
CA ASP A 68 -8.02 -6.18 -5.98
C ASP A 68 -8.78 -7.15 -6.91
N HIS A 69 -8.06 -8.09 -7.53
CA HIS A 69 -8.64 -9.15 -8.37
C HIS A 69 -9.12 -10.38 -7.57
N GLY A 70 -9.08 -10.32 -6.23
CA GLY A 70 -9.66 -11.33 -5.35
C GLY A 70 -8.70 -12.45 -4.90
N ALA A 71 -7.39 -12.30 -5.11
CA ALA A 71 -6.43 -13.21 -4.48
C ALA A 71 -6.49 -13.12 -2.95
N SER A 72 -6.27 -14.24 -2.26
CA SER A 72 -6.10 -14.23 -0.81
C SER A 72 -4.67 -13.83 -0.44
N PHE A 73 -4.49 -13.36 0.80
CA PHE A 73 -3.14 -13.07 1.34
C PHE A 73 -2.21 -14.29 1.20
N ASP A 74 -2.70 -15.48 1.54
CA ASP A 74 -1.91 -16.72 1.43
C ASP A 74 -1.49 -17.03 -0.01
N ALA A 75 -2.37 -16.81 -0.99
CA ALA A 75 -2.03 -17.02 -2.39
C ALA A 75 -0.95 -16.04 -2.88
N VAL A 76 -1.06 -14.76 -2.49
CA VAL A 76 -0.04 -13.74 -2.79
C VAL A 76 1.29 -14.06 -2.11
N LEU A 77 1.24 -14.59 -0.88
CA LEU A 77 2.43 -15.02 -0.13
C LEU A 77 3.12 -16.21 -0.78
N ASP A 78 2.37 -17.25 -1.15
CA ASP A 78 2.91 -18.43 -1.84
C ASP A 78 3.58 -18.05 -3.16
N GLU A 79 2.92 -17.20 -3.95
CA GLU A 79 3.47 -16.69 -5.19
C GLU A 79 4.72 -15.83 -4.96
N GLN A 80 4.74 -14.96 -3.93
CA GLN A 80 5.93 -14.19 -3.54
C GLN A 80 7.11 -15.09 -3.16
N ILE A 81 6.85 -16.18 -2.44
CA ILE A 81 7.85 -17.16 -2.03
C ILE A 81 8.38 -17.92 -3.26
N ASN A 82 7.48 -18.34 -4.16
CA ASN A 82 7.85 -19.05 -5.38
C ASN A 82 8.76 -18.19 -6.27
N ARG A 83 8.39 -16.92 -6.50
CA ARG A 83 9.24 -15.96 -7.23
C ARG A 83 10.63 -15.82 -6.61
N ALA A 84 10.72 -15.74 -5.28
CA ALA A 84 12.03 -15.70 -4.60
C ALA A 84 12.86 -16.98 -4.83
N TYR A 85 12.22 -18.15 -4.89
CA TYR A 85 12.92 -19.40 -5.21
C TYR A 85 13.30 -19.54 -6.68
N GLU A 86 12.53 -18.95 -7.60
CA GLU A 86 12.88 -18.89 -9.01
C GLU A 86 14.09 -17.98 -9.24
N ASP A 87 14.12 -16.82 -8.57
CA ASP A 87 15.26 -15.89 -8.61
C ASP A 87 16.53 -16.50 -8.00
N ASN A 88 16.37 -17.20 -6.87
CA ASN A 88 17.49 -17.86 -6.19
C ASN A 88 17.05 -19.19 -5.54
N PRO A 89 17.27 -20.34 -6.20
CA PRO A 89 16.90 -21.65 -5.68
C PRO A 89 17.54 -22.01 -4.35
N ALA A 90 18.72 -21.45 -4.02
CA ALA A 90 19.38 -21.70 -2.75
C ALA A 90 18.60 -21.15 -1.54
N LEU A 91 17.68 -20.20 -1.76
CA LEU A 91 16.79 -19.68 -0.72
C LEU A 91 15.84 -20.74 -0.15
N ARG A 92 15.64 -21.87 -0.84
CA ARG A 92 14.89 -23.02 -0.29
C ARG A 92 15.50 -23.57 1.00
N LEU A 93 16.81 -23.41 1.21
CA LEU A 93 17.49 -23.77 2.46
C LEU A 93 17.12 -22.85 3.64
N GLN A 94 16.50 -21.71 3.36
CA GLN A 94 16.08 -20.70 4.33
C GLN A 94 14.57 -20.42 4.23
N SER A 95 13.76 -21.43 3.89
CA SER A 95 12.34 -21.28 3.57
C SER A 95 11.52 -20.52 4.62
N ALA A 96 11.74 -20.78 5.91
CA ALA A 96 11.08 -20.08 7.01
C ALA A 96 11.40 -18.57 7.03
N ARG A 97 12.67 -18.22 6.73
CA ARG A 97 13.10 -16.80 6.64
C ARG A 97 12.49 -16.13 5.42
N VAL A 98 12.40 -16.83 4.29
CA VAL A 98 11.76 -16.32 3.06
C VAL A 98 10.29 -16.05 3.32
N ALA A 99 9.56 -16.98 3.91
CA ALA A 99 8.14 -16.80 4.25
C ALA A 99 7.93 -15.63 5.22
N THR A 100 8.73 -15.54 6.29
CA THR A 100 8.65 -14.42 7.25
C THR A 100 8.91 -13.07 6.57
N THR A 101 9.88 -13.02 5.66
CA THR A 101 10.19 -11.81 4.89
C THR A 101 9.06 -11.45 3.94
N GLY A 102 8.48 -12.45 3.26
CA GLY A 102 7.33 -12.28 2.37
C GLY A 102 6.12 -11.70 3.09
N VAL A 103 5.78 -12.22 4.28
CA VAL A 103 4.68 -11.69 5.11
C VAL A 103 4.90 -10.20 5.43
N ARG A 104 6.11 -9.83 5.88
CA ARG A 104 6.45 -8.44 6.20
C ARG A 104 6.39 -7.54 4.98
N PHE A 105 6.90 -8.00 3.83
CA PHE A 105 6.88 -7.27 2.56
C PHE A 105 5.44 -7.00 2.10
N ILE A 106 4.60 -8.03 2.04
CA ILE A 106 3.18 -7.91 1.64
C ILE A 106 2.42 -7.01 2.62
N THR A 107 2.65 -7.17 3.92
CA THR A 107 2.07 -6.30 4.95
C THR A 107 2.43 -4.84 4.74
N ALA A 108 3.68 -4.53 4.43
CA ALA A 108 4.12 -3.16 4.13
C ALA A 108 3.45 -2.62 2.87
N ALA A 109 3.36 -3.43 1.81
CA ALA A 109 2.69 -3.06 0.56
C ALA A 109 1.20 -2.72 0.81
N VAL A 110 0.47 -3.59 1.52
CA VAL A 110 -0.95 -3.38 1.85
C VAL A 110 -1.15 -2.14 2.70
N LYS A 111 -0.29 -1.89 3.70
CA LYS A 111 -0.40 -0.71 4.56
C LYS A 111 -0.25 0.61 3.80
N VAL A 112 0.59 0.63 2.76
CA VAL A 112 0.95 1.86 2.05
C VAL A 112 0.14 2.07 0.77
N TYR A 113 0.01 1.03 -0.06
CA TYR A 113 -0.53 1.16 -1.40
C TYR A 113 -1.99 0.71 -1.54
N CYS A 114 -2.47 -0.22 -0.71
CA CYS A 114 -3.86 -0.69 -0.76
C CYS A 114 -4.48 -0.91 0.64
N PRO A 115 -4.67 0.16 1.42
CA PRO A 115 -5.12 0.06 2.82
C PRO A 115 -6.52 -0.53 2.99
N SER A 116 -7.35 -0.56 1.94
CA SER A 116 -8.63 -1.29 1.92
C SER A 116 -8.50 -2.78 2.19
N HIS A 117 -7.32 -3.37 1.93
CA HIS A 117 -7.04 -4.80 2.13
C HIS A 117 -6.43 -5.11 3.51
N GLN A 118 -6.29 -4.14 4.42
CA GLN A 118 -5.71 -4.41 5.75
C GLN A 118 -6.48 -5.46 6.56
N GLY A 119 -7.79 -5.62 6.32
CA GLY A 119 -8.60 -6.67 6.96
C GLY A 119 -8.30 -8.09 6.47
N GLN A 120 -7.43 -8.25 5.46
CA GLN A 120 -7.00 -9.54 4.89
C GLN A 120 -5.62 -9.97 5.39
N LEU A 121 -4.94 -9.11 6.16
CA LEU A 121 -3.64 -9.40 6.75
C LEU A 121 -3.78 -10.40 7.92
N PRO A 122 -2.77 -11.25 8.17
CA PRO A 122 -2.75 -12.20 9.29
C PRO A 122 -2.55 -11.54 10.66
#